data_AF-A0A971EV81-F1
#
_entry.id   AF-A0A971EV81-F1
#
_cell.length_a   1.000
_cell.length_b   1.000
_cell.length_c   1.000
_cell.angle_alpha   90.00
_cell.angle_beta   90.00
_cell.angle_gamma   90.00
#
_symmetry.space_group_name_H-M   'P 1'
#
loop_
_entity.id
_entity.type
_entity.pdbx_description
1 polymer ?
#
loop_
_entity_poly.entity_id
_entity_poly.type
_entity_poly.pdbx_seq_one_letter_code
_entity_poly.pdbx_strand_id
1 'polypeptide(L)'
;EYLGETVQIIPHITNEIKSFIYRVGKKTNADVVITEIGGTIGDIESTYILEAIRQISLEVGKNNCLFVHVTLVPYLASSGEYKSKPTQHSVKELHSMGISPDIIVLRCNDHLDESLKKKISLFCNVKEDCVIENVDMEVLYEVPLELEKKNFSSLVCRELKIKTKEPDLAEWSAMIKKLKGIENEVVIALVGKYTQLHDAYLSIVESLKHAGFENNVKTVIKWVDCEEVTKENAPQIFADCHGMLIPGGFGVRGIEGKIAACNYARVNNLPYFGICLGMQIAVVEFARNVCGYSDANSGEFDERSQNKVINLMPDQYVSIAKGGTMRLGAYPCRIKDGTLMKKAYKTSEISERHRHRYEFNNDYRKEFESAGMKISGTSPDDVIVETVELPKNDFFIGVQFHPEFKSRPNRAHPLFSLFIKNAVLKKNKIK
;
A
#
# COMPACT_ATOMS: atom_id res chain seq x y z
N GLU A 1 -27.47 22.11 12.89
CA GLU A 1 -27.24 21.21 14.05
C GLU A 1 -27.00 21.97 15.34
N TYR A 2 -26.13 22.99 15.39
CA TYR A 2 -25.84 23.74 16.63
C TYR A 2 -26.81 24.88 16.99
N LEU A 3 -28.03 24.90 16.43
CA LEU A 3 -29.14 25.82 16.76
C LEU A 3 -28.80 27.33 16.93
N GLY A 4 -27.75 27.83 16.28
CA GLY A 4 -27.31 29.23 16.38
C GLY A 4 -26.32 29.54 17.52
N GLU A 5 -25.86 28.52 18.25
CA GLU A 5 -24.85 28.65 19.31
C GLU A 5 -23.44 28.91 18.74
N THR A 6 -22.57 29.50 19.57
CA THR A 6 -21.16 29.78 19.18
C THR A 6 -20.35 28.49 19.15
N VAL A 7 -19.87 28.12 17.97
CA VAL A 7 -19.00 26.96 17.77
C VAL A 7 -17.56 27.29 18.21
N GLN A 8 -16.96 26.39 18.97
CA GLN A 8 -15.64 26.50 19.59
C GLN A 8 -14.84 25.20 19.42
N ILE A 9 -13.51 25.25 19.56
CA ILE A 9 -12.64 24.05 19.51
C ILE A 9 -13.07 23.05 20.59
N ILE A 10 -13.23 23.52 21.82
CA ILE A 10 -13.76 22.75 22.94
C ILE A 10 -15.16 23.31 23.23
N PRO A 11 -16.23 22.50 23.30
CA PRO A 11 -16.21 21.05 23.13
C PRO A 11 -16.47 20.58 21.69
N HIS A 12 -16.83 21.45 20.74
CA HIS A 12 -17.43 21.02 19.47
C HIS A 12 -16.48 20.20 18.59
N ILE A 13 -15.25 20.69 18.33
CA ILE A 13 -14.27 19.95 17.53
C ILE A 13 -13.78 18.70 18.28
N THR A 14 -13.51 18.82 19.58
CA THR A 14 -13.08 17.66 20.39
C THR A 14 -14.17 16.58 20.43
N ASN A 15 -15.45 16.94 20.53
CA ASN A 15 -16.57 16.00 20.50
C ASN A 15 -16.69 15.29 19.16
N GLU A 16 -16.50 15.98 18.05
CA GLU A 16 -16.47 15.34 16.73
C GLU A 16 -15.35 14.30 16.65
N ILE A 17 -14.13 14.63 17.09
CA ILE A 17 -12.99 13.69 17.09
C ILE A 17 -13.30 12.47 17.96
N LYS A 18 -13.82 12.68 19.18
CA LYS A 18 -14.25 11.58 20.07
C LYS A 18 -15.30 10.70 19.40
N SER A 19 -16.28 11.32 18.74
CA SER A 19 -17.34 10.62 17.99
C SER A 19 -16.75 9.74 16.88
N PHE A 20 -15.74 10.21 16.13
CA PHE A 20 -15.04 9.39 15.15
C PHE A 20 -14.42 8.14 15.77
N ILE A 21 -13.68 8.28 16.86
CA ILE A 21 -13.01 7.17 17.56
C ILE A 21 -14.04 6.16 18.09
N TYR A 22 -15.05 6.62 18.83
CA TYR A 22 -16.08 5.75 19.40
C TYR A 22 -16.91 5.05 18.33
N ARG A 23 -17.20 5.72 17.21
CA ARG A 23 -17.95 5.13 16.10
C ARG A 23 -17.19 3.99 15.44
N VAL A 24 -15.86 4.07 15.33
CA VAL A 24 -15.04 2.96 14.81
C VAL A 24 -15.21 1.73 15.69
N GLY A 25 -15.00 1.87 17.01
CA GLY A 25 -15.17 0.76 17.96
C GLY A 25 -16.56 0.13 17.92
N LYS A 26 -17.61 0.96 17.86
CA LYS A 26 -19.01 0.47 17.76
C LYS A 26 -19.31 -0.25 16.45
N LYS A 27 -18.83 0.28 15.31
CA LYS A 27 -19.11 -0.31 13.98
C LYS A 27 -18.44 -1.67 13.78
N THR A 28 -17.25 -1.85 14.34
CA THR A 28 -16.49 -3.11 14.20
C THR A 28 -16.73 -4.08 15.35
N ASN A 29 -17.43 -3.67 16.42
CA ASN A 29 -17.55 -4.40 17.67
C ASN A 29 -16.17 -4.87 18.19
N ALA A 30 -15.18 -3.98 18.15
CA ALA A 30 -13.81 -4.28 18.51
C ALA A 30 -13.58 -4.22 20.02
N ASP A 31 -12.81 -5.17 20.56
CA ASP A 31 -12.39 -5.17 21.97
C ASP A 31 -11.38 -4.05 22.27
N VAL A 32 -10.50 -3.75 21.31
CA VAL A 32 -9.45 -2.71 21.42
C VAL A 32 -9.42 -1.88 20.15
N VAL A 33 -9.41 -0.55 20.30
CA VAL A 33 -9.23 0.40 19.19
C VAL A 33 -7.87 1.06 19.32
N ILE A 34 -6.96 0.76 18.40
CA ILE A 34 -5.65 1.42 18.31
C ILE A 34 -5.83 2.69 17.47
N THR A 35 -5.63 3.85 18.09
CA THR A 35 -5.72 5.16 17.41
C THR A 35 -4.32 5.76 17.32
N GLU A 36 -3.75 5.79 16.13
CA GLU A 36 -2.51 6.51 15.85
C GLU A 36 -2.82 8.01 15.71
N ILE A 37 -2.05 8.84 16.40
CA ILE A 37 -2.13 10.29 16.29
C ILE A 37 -1.00 10.77 15.40
N GLY A 38 -1.36 11.22 14.18
CA GLY A 38 -0.40 11.80 13.26
C GLY A 38 0.15 13.14 13.74
N GLY A 39 1.30 13.54 13.16
CA GLY A 39 2.03 14.74 13.56
C GLY A 39 3.04 14.46 14.69
N THR A 40 3.65 15.52 15.23
CA THR A 40 4.60 15.44 16.35
C THR A 40 4.05 16.14 17.58
N ILE A 41 4.26 15.56 18.77
CA ILE A 41 3.89 16.23 20.03
C ILE A 41 4.64 17.56 20.15
N GLY A 42 3.87 18.64 20.38
CA GLY A 42 4.35 20.01 20.41
C GLY A 42 3.91 20.82 19.18
N ASP A 43 3.47 20.16 18.11
CA ASP A 43 2.94 20.86 16.93
C ASP A 43 1.52 21.36 17.16
N ILE A 44 1.25 22.58 16.67
CA ILE A 44 -0.06 23.26 16.82
C ILE A 44 -1.19 22.44 16.17
N GLU A 45 -0.90 21.69 15.10
CA GLU A 45 -1.87 20.88 14.38
C GLU A 45 -2.45 19.72 15.21
N SER A 46 -1.74 19.27 16.25
CA SER A 46 -2.16 18.13 17.07
C SER A 46 -2.86 18.53 18.37
N THR A 47 -2.80 19.79 18.80
CA THR A 47 -3.28 20.25 20.13
C THR A 47 -4.73 19.87 20.41
N TYR A 48 -5.64 20.09 19.46
CA TYR A 48 -7.06 19.77 19.64
C TYR A 48 -7.34 18.25 19.62
N ILE A 49 -6.47 17.47 18.96
CA ILE A 49 -6.53 16.01 18.98
C ILE A 49 -6.08 15.48 20.34
N LEU A 50 -4.99 16.03 20.89
CA LEU A 50 -4.48 15.69 22.22
C LEU A 50 -5.52 15.99 23.31
N GLU A 51 -6.17 17.15 23.23
CA GLU A 51 -7.26 17.46 24.17
C GLU A 51 -8.44 16.47 24.05
N ALA A 52 -8.78 16.04 22.83
CA ALA A 52 -9.84 15.05 22.63
C ALA A 52 -9.50 13.68 23.25
N ILE A 53 -8.28 13.17 23.05
CA ILE A 53 -7.86 11.88 23.65
C ILE A 53 -7.68 11.97 25.16
N ARG A 54 -7.29 13.14 25.69
CA ARG A 54 -7.25 13.41 27.13
C ARG A 54 -8.65 13.37 27.75
N GLN A 55 -9.66 13.91 27.05
CA GLN A 55 -11.06 13.77 27.48
C GLN A 55 -11.53 12.32 27.41
N ILE A 56 -11.18 11.57 26.35
CA ILE A 56 -11.52 10.14 26.24
C ILE A 56 -11.00 9.36 27.44
N SER A 57 -9.72 9.54 27.82
CA SER A 57 -9.14 8.79 28.94
C SER A 57 -9.84 9.05 30.27
N LEU A 58 -10.37 10.26 30.47
CA LEU A 58 -11.22 10.60 31.63
C LEU A 58 -12.61 9.95 31.53
N GLU A 59 -13.23 9.96 30.35
CA GLU A 59 -14.58 9.42 30.13
C GLU A 59 -14.64 7.90 30.29
N VAL A 60 -13.67 7.18 29.71
CA VAL A 60 -13.65 5.70 29.75
C VAL A 60 -12.95 5.15 31.00
N GLY A 61 -12.12 5.97 31.65
CA GLY A 61 -11.39 5.63 32.86
C GLY A 61 -10.07 4.91 32.61
N LYS A 62 -9.23 4.90 33.66
CA LYS A 62 -7.81 4.52 33.62
C LYS A 62 -7.49 3.15 33.01
N ASN A 63 -8.32 2.13 33.24
CA ASN A 63 -8.03 0.77 32.73
C ASN A 63 -8.65 0.51 31.34
N ASN A 64 -9.28 1.51 30.72
CA ASN A 64 -9.92 1.39 29.40
C ASN A 64 -9.28 2.32 28.35
N CYS A 65 -8.19 2.99 28.71
CA CYS A 65 -7.40 3.85 27.82
C CYS A 65 -5.93 3.73 28.21
N LEU A 66 -5.05 3.62 27.21
CA LEU A 66 -3.61 3.48 27.40
C LEU A 66 -2.88 4.35 26.38
N PHE A 67 -1.91 5.12 26.83
CA PHE A 67 -1.07 5.95 25.98
C PHE A 67 0.30 5.30 25.74
N VAL A 68 0.57 4.93 24.49
CA VAL A 68 1.90 4.51 24.02
C VAL A 68 2.57 5.70 23.36
N HIS A 69 3.66 6.20 23.95
CA HIS A 69 4.40 7.34 23.41
C HIS A 69 5.69 6.90 22.73
N VAL A 70 5.78 7.13 21.42
CA VAL A 70 6.96 6.78 20.62
C VAL A 70 7.92 7.96 20.58
N THR A 71 9.18 7.74 20.94
CA THR A 71 10.22 8.79 20.96
C THR A 71 11.48 8.31 20.26
N LEU A 72 12.29 9.25 19.76
CA LEU A 72 13.60 8.97 19.16
C LEU A 72 14.71 9.14 20.21
N VAL A 73 15.57 8.12 20.32
CA VAL A 73 16.80 8.16 21.12
C VAL A 73 17.99 8.26 20.18
N PRO A 74 18.47 9.48 19.87
CA PRO A 74 19.54 9.65 18.89
C PRO A 74 20.89 9.22 19.46
N TYR A 75 21.72 8.64 18.59
CA TYR A 75 23.13 8.39 18.82
C TYR A 75 23.96 9.60 18.37
N LEU A 76 24.81 10.13 19.25
CA LEU A 76 25.76 11.18 18.89
C LEU A 76 27.14 10.59 18.64
N ALA A 77 27.51 10.51 17.35
CA ALA A 77 28.80 9.94 16.94
C ALA A 77 30.01 10.69 17.54
N SER A 78 29.90 12.00 17.78
CA SER A 78 30.97 12.82 18.37
C SER A 78 31.29 12.46 19.82
N SER A 79 30.30 12.00 20.59
CA SER A 79 30.44 11.62 22.00
C SER A 79 30.33 10.11 22.24
N GLY A 80 29.96 9.34 21.22
CA GLY A 80 29.85 7.87 21.29
C GLY A 80 28.72 7.38 22.20
N GLU A 81 27.63 8.14 22.37
CA GLU A 81 26.58 7.81 23.33
C GLU A 81 25.17 8.16 22.85
N TYR A 82 24.19 7.41 23.37
CA TYR A 82 22.76 7.65 23.18
C TYR A 82 22.25 8.73 24.13
N LYS A 83 21.39 9.62 23.62
CA LYS A 83 20.85 10.73 24.40
C LYS A 83 19.38 10.53 24.75
N SER A 84 19.09 10.42 26.05
CA SER A 84 17.71 10.36 26.58
C SER A 84 16.97 11.70 26.61
N LYS A 85 17.67 12.83 26.42
CA LYS A 85 17.09 14.18 26.57
C LYS A 85 15.88 14.42 25.64
N PRO A 86 15.92 14.07 24.33
CA PRO A 86 14.76 14.25 23.46
C PRO A 86 13.50 13.56 23.98
N THR A 87 13.61 12.31 24.43
CA THR A 87 12.52 11.57 25.09
C THR A 87 11.99 12.32 26.32
N GLN A 88 12.88 12.78 27.20
CA GLN A 88 12.49 13.51 28.41
C GLN A 88 11.73 14.81 28.11
N HIS A 89 12.19 15.59 27.12
CA HIS A 89 11.51 16.80 26.69
C HIS A 89 10.17 16.52 26.01
N SER A 90 10.10 15.47 25.19
CA SER A 90 8.86 15.06 24.52
C SER A 90 7.80 14.60 25.53
N VAL A 91 8.19 13.82 26.55
CA VAL A 91 7.27 13.41 27.63
C VAL A 91 6.84 14.61 28.48
N LYS A 92 7.74 15.56 28.75
CA LYS A 92 7.38 16.80 29.44
C LYS A 92 6.31 17.59 28.68
N GLU A 93 6.41 17.64 27.35
CA GLU A 93 5.41 18.30 26.51
C GLU A 93 4.07 17.55 26.54
N LEU A 94 4.09 16.22 26.51
CA LEU A 94 2.87 15.42 26.65
C LEU A 94 2.20 15.64 28.03
N HIS A 95 3.00 15.71 29.09
CA HIS A 95 2.54 16.03 30.44
C HIS A 95 1.94 17.45 30.54
N SER A 96 2.48 18.43 29.82
CA SER A 96 1.95 19.80 29.83
C SER A 96 0.51 19.85 29.28
N MET A 97 0.17 18.91 28.39
CA MET A 97 -1.17 18.70 27.84
C MET A 97 -2.06 17.80 28.71
N GLY A 98 -1.61 17.44 29.93
CA GLY A 98 -2.38 16.62 30.87
C GLY A 98 -2.47 15.14 30.49
N ILE A 99 -1.59 14.66 29.62
CA ILE A 99 -1.50 13.24 29.23
C ILE A 99 -0.22 12.65 29.80
N SER A 100 -0.34 11.55 30.55
CA SER A 100 0.82 10.78 31.02
C SER A 100 0.95 9.51 30.19
N PRO A 101 2.13 9.22 29.60
CA PRO A 101 2.32 7.98 28.86
C PRO A 101 2.36 6.79 29.82
N ASP A 102 1.70 5.69 29.45
CA ASP A 102 1.74 4.44 30.19
C ASP A 102 2.91 3.57 29.75
N ILE A 103 3.25 3.65 28.45
CA ILE A 103 4.37 2.94 27.82
C ILE A 103 5.15 3.94 26.96
N ILE A 104 6.48 3.91 27.05
CA ILE A 104 7.37 4.68 26.18
C ILE A 104 8.10 3.71 25.26
N VAL A 105 7.99 3.93 23.95
CA VAL A 105 8.72 3.18 22.93
C VAL A 105 9.90 4.02 22.43
N LEU A 106 11.11 3.48 22.54
CA LEU A 106 12.37 4.13 22.21
C LEU A 106 12.86 3.66 20.84
N ARG A 107 12.62 4.48 19.80
CA ARG A 107 13.21 4.28 18.47
C ARG A 107 14.70 4.58 18.52
N CYS A 108 15.52 3.63 18.08
CA CYS A 108 16.98 3.72 18.12
C CYS A 108 17.61 2.82 17.06
N ASN A 109 18.88 3.08 16.73
CA ASN A 109 19.58 2.35 15.68
C ASN A 109 20.31 1.10 16.21
N ASP A 110 20.53 1.00 17.52
CA ASP A 110 21.19 -0.13 18.19
C ASP A 110 20.65 -0.27 19.62
N HIS A 111 21.05 -1.33 20.32
CA HIS A 111 20.67 -1.60 21.70
C HIS A 111 21.14 -0.50 22.67
N LEU A 112 20.27 -0.15 23.59
CA LEU A 112 20.42 0.85 24.63
C LEU A 112 20.82 0.20 25.95
N ASP A 113 21.74 0.85 26.66
CA ASP A 113 22.11 0.43 28.01
C ASP A 113 20.90 0.44 28.97
N GLU A 114 20.83 -0.57 29.84
CA GLU A 114 19.81 -0.64 30.90
C GLU A 114 19.81 0.61 31.79
N SER A 115 20.97 1.22 32.01
CA SER A 115 21.11 2.47 32.78
C SER A 115 20.36 3.62 32.12
N LEU A 116 20.34 3.71 30.79
CA LEU A 116 19.63 4.73 30.03
C LEU A 116 18.12 4.52 30.13
N LYS A 117 17.64 3.27 30.06
CA LYS A 117 16.21 2.95 30.21
C LYS A 117 15.72 3.26 31.62
N LYS A 118 16.49 2.91 32.66
CA LYS A 118 16.19 3.29 34.05
C LYS A 118 16.15 4.79 34.25
N LYS A 119 17.08 5.51 33.62
CA LYS A 119 17.08 6.98 33.59
C LYS A 119 15.79 7.50 32.96
N ILE A 120 15.40 6.99 31.79
CA ILE A 120 14.16 7.41 31.12
C ILE A 120 12.94 7.12 31.99
N SER A 121 12.83 5.92 32.56
CA SER A 121 11.77 5.55 33.50
C SER A 121 11.64 6.55 34.65
N LEU A 122 12.74 6.84 35.35
CA LEU A 122 12.77 7.79 36.46
C LEU A 122 12.38 9.21 36.04
N PHE A 123 12.98 9.74 34.97
CA PHE A 123 12.74 11.12 34.53
C PHE A 123 11.36 11.33 33.90
N CYS A 124 10.78 10.27 33.32
CA CYS A 124 9.48 10.33 32.64
C CYS A 124 8.32 9.85 33.51
N ASN A 125 8.60 9.36 34.73
CA ASN A 125 7.61 8.82 35.67
C ASN A 125 6.80 7.63 35.09
N VAL A 126 7.50 6.72 34.41
CA VAL A 126 6.92 5.50 33.82
C VAL A 126 7.61 4.28 34.43
N LYS A 127 6.89 3.16 34.61
CA LYS A 127 7.47 1.91 35.16
C LYS A 127 8.66 1.44 34.30
N GLU A 128 9.69 0.87 34.92
CA GLU A 128 10.91 0.44 34.20
C GLU A 128 10.59 -0.55 33.08
N ASP A 129 9.67 -1.48 33.31
CA ASP A 129 9.24 -2.46 32.31
C ASP A 129 8.34 -1.88 31.20
N CYS A 130 7.82 -0.67 31.38
CA CYS A 130 7.07 0.08 30.36
C CYS A 130 7.97 0.96 29.47
N VAL A 131 9.29 0.90 29.63
CA VAL A 131 10.26 1.56 28.74
C VAL A 131 10.81 0.54 27.76
N ILE A 132 10.24 0.53 26.55
CA ILE A 132 10.47 -0.50 25.54
C ILE A 132 11.39 0.02 24.45
N GLU A 133 12.50 -0.68 24.27
CA GLU A 133 13.41 -0.46 23.15
C GLU A 133 12.80 -0.97 21.84
N ASN A 134 12.94 -0.20 20.77
CA ASN A 134 12.51 -0.56 19.42
C ASN A 134 13.61 -0.20 18.41
N VAL A 135 14.53 -1.14 18.21
CA VAL A 135 15.70 -1.00 17.33
C VAL A 135 15.28 -1.01 15.85
N ASP A 136 16.04 -0.35 14.99
CA ASP A 136 15.88 -0.47 13.55
C ASP A 136 16.10 -1.92 13.09
N MET A 137 15.23 -2.39 12.20
CA MET A 137 15.22 -3.76 11.69
C MET A 137 15.47 -3.76 10.19
N GLU A 138 16.25 -4.73 9.71
CA GLU A 138 16.45 -4.95 8.28
C GLU A 138 15.14 -5.37 7.58
N VAL A 139 14.34 -6.17 8.26
CA VAL A 139 13.05 -6.66 7.77
C VAL A 139 11.93 -6.08 8.63
N LEU A 140 11.12 -5.19 8.03
CA LEU A 140 10.00 -4.50 8.69
C LEU A 140 9.10 -5.45 9.51
N TYR A 141 8.81 -6.63 8.98
CA TYR A 141 7.88 -7.56 9.62
C TYR A 141 8.47 -8.26 10.86
N GLU A 142 9.73 -8.01 11.23
CA GLU A 142 10.34 -8.50 12.48
C GLU A 142 9.93 -7.69 13.70
N VAL A 143 9.47 -6.45 13.51
CA VAL A 143 9.09 -5.54 14.60
C VAL A 143 8.13 -6.19 15.61
N PRO A 144 7.05 -6.91 15.21
CA PRO A 144 6.20 -7.60 16.18
C PRO A 144 6.93 -8.66 17.03
N LEU A 145 7.88 -9.40 16.44
CA LEU A 145 8.62 -10.44 17.16
C LEU A 145 9.59 -9.82 18.17
N GLU A 146 10.22 -8.70 17.81
CA GLU A 146 11.15 -7.99 18.69
C GLU A 146 10.42 -7.28 19.84
N LEU A 147 9.26 -6.68 19.57
CA LEU A 147 8.41 -6.13 20.63
C LEU A 147 7.92 -7.22 21.58
N GLU A 148 7.58 -8.40 21.06
CA GLU A 148 7.13 -9.51 21.91
C GLU A 148 8.25 -10.12 22.76
N LYS A 149 9.50 -10.15 22.27
CA LYS A 149 10.66 -10.49 23.12
C LYS A 149 10.81 -9.58 24.34
N LYS A 150 10.22 -8.37 24.31
CA LYS A 150 10.16 -7.42 25.43
C LYS A 150 8.81 -7.45 26.17
N ASN A 151 7.96 -8.45 25.92
CA ASN A 151 6.63 -8.64 26.51
C ASN A 151 5.65 -7.48 26.24
N PHE A 152 5.78 -6.77 25.12
CA PHE A 152 4.97 -5.58 24.84
C PHE A 152 3.46 -5.85 24.91
N SER A 153 2.96 -6.93 24.30
CA SER A 153 1.53 -7.22 24.29
C SER A 153 0.99 -7.55 25.69
N SER A 154 1.76 -8.31 26.47
CA SER A 154 1.47 -8.62 27.88
C SER A 154 1.44 -7.37 28.78
N LEU A 155 2.33 -6.40 28.55
CA LEU A 155 2.32 -5.11 29.25
C LEU A 155 1.06 -4.30 28.91
N VAL A 156 0.68 -4.22 27.64
CA VAL A 156 -0.55 -3.57 27.21
C VAL A 156 -1.77 -4.23 27.86
N CYS A 157 -1.84 -5.56 27.85
CA CYS A 157 -2.94 -6.29 28.48
C CYS A 157 -3.00 -6.07 29.99
N ARG A 158 -1.85 -6.02 30.67
CA ARG A 158 -1.75 -5.73 32.10
C ARG A 158 -2.31 -4.36 32.46
N GLU A 159 -1.86 -3.31 31.77
CA GLU A 159 -2.29 -1.94 32.06
C GLU A 159 -3.78 -1.73 31.73
N LEU A 160 -4.31 -2.38 30.69
CA LEU A 160 -5.73 -2.38 30.34
C LEU A 160 -6.58 -3.42 31.10
N LYS A 161 -5.97 -4.23 31.98
CA LYS A 161 -6.63 -5.35 32.69
C LYS A 161 -7.36 -6.34 31.78
N ILE A 162 -6.85 -6.53 30.56
CA ILE A 162 -7.36 -7.51 29.60
C ILE A 162 -6.80 -8.89 29.95
N LYS A 163 -7.69 -9.88 30.08
CA LYS A 163 -7.30 -11.29 30.25
C LYS A 163 -7.41 -12.00 28.92
N THR A 164 -6.26 -12.45 28.40
CA THR A 164 -6.18 -13.19 27.14
C THR A 164 -5.07 -14.23 27.23
N LYS A 165 -5.02 -15.13 26.26
CA LYS A 165 -3.94 -16.10 26.08
C LYS A 165 -2.69 -15.43 25.51
N GLU A 166 -1.54 -16.07 25.69
CA GLU A 166 -0.29 -15.69 25.01
C GLU A 166 -0.47 -15.67 23.48
N PRO A 167 0.21 -14.74 22.77
CA PRO A 167 0.12 -14.64 21.33
C PRO A 167 0.76 -15.86 20.65
N ASP A 168 0.07 -16.40 19.63
CA ASP A 168 0.66 -17.40 18.74
C ASP A 168 1.42 -16.69 17.60
N LEU A 169 2.74 -16.80 17.65
CA LEU A 169 3.65 -16.17 16.69
C LEU A 169 4.28 -17.17 15.70
N ALA A 170 3.81 -18.43 15.68
CA ALA A 170 4.45 -19.50 14.91
C ALA A 170 4.46 -19.19 13.40
N GLU A 171 3.32 -18.77 12.84
CA GLU A 171 3.20 -18.41 11.41
C GLU A 171 4.14 -17.24 11.06
N TRP A 172 4.14 -16.20 11.89
CA TRP A 172 4.94 -15.00 11.65
C TRP A 172 6.44 -15.30 11.74
N SER A 173 6.85 -16.09 12.73
CA SER A 173 8.24 -16.51 12.93
C SER A 173 8.73 -17.39 11.77
N ALA A 174 7.89 -18.31 11.30
CA ALA A 174 8.19 -19.14 10.13
C ALA A 174 8.34 -18.30 8.85
N MET A 175 7.47 -17.29 8.67
CA MET A 175 7.57 -16.34 7.57
C MET A 175 8.93 -15.63 7.61
N ILE A 176 9.30 -14.98 8.72
CA ILE A 176 10.57 -14.27 8.85
C ILE A 176 11.78 -15.18 8.58
N LYS A 177 11.79 -16.39 9.16
CA LYS A 177 12.86 -17.36 8.93
C LYS A 177 13.01 -17.70 7.45
N LYS A 178 11.88 -17.87 6.75
CA LYS A 178 11.86 -18.08 5.30
C LYS A 178 12.44 -16.87 4.57
N LEU A 179 12.04 -15.65 4.94
CA LEU A 179 12.51 -14.41 4.29
C LEU A 179 14.04 -14.28 4.33
N LYS A 180 14.62 -14.53 5.50
CA LYS A 180 16.07 -14.42 5.73
C LYS A 180 16.90 -15.47 4.98
N GLY A 181 16.28 -16.57 4.54
CA GLY A 181 16.95 -17.65 3.79
C GLY A 181 16.87 -17.56 2.27
N ILE A 182 16.27 -16.49 1.71
CA ILE A 182 16.09 -16.36 0.26
C ILE A 182 17.35 -15.76 -0.38
N GLU A 183 18.00 -16.53 -1.25
CA GLU A 183 19.20 -16.09 -1.99
C GLU A 183 18.92 -15.75 -3.46
N ASN A 184 18.01 -16.49 -4.10
CA ASN A 184 17.68 -16.27 -5.51
C ASN A 184 16.93 -14.95 -5.70
N GLU A 185 17.26 -14.20 -6.75
CA GLU A 185 16.61 -12.92 -7.04
C GLU A 185 15.89 -12.88 -8.39
N VAL A 186 14.92 -11.98 -8.54
CA VAL A 186 14.33 -11.60 -9.82
C VAL A 186 14.27 -10.09 -9.94
N VAL A 187 14.75 -9.58 -11.08
CA VAL A 187 14.71 -8.16 -11.41
C VAL A 187 13.37 -7.83 -12.07
N ILE A 188 12.61 -6.92 -11.47
CA ILE A 188 11.32 -6.42 -11.97
C ILE A 188 11.46 -4.94 -12.30
N ALA A 189 11.17 -4.56 -13.54
CA ALA A 189 11.07 -3.15 -13.92
C ALA A 189 9.76 -2.56 -13.37
N LEU A 190 9.87 -1.49 -12.60
CA LEU A 190 8.74 -0.66 -12.19
C LEU A 190 8.79 0.64 -12.99
N VAL A 191 7.92 0.76 -13.99
CA VAL A 191 7.92 1.87 -14.96
C VAL A 191 7.01 2.98 -14.46
N GLY A 192 7.56 3.88 -13.66
CA GLY A 192 6.83 4.93 -12.94
C GLY A 192 7.26 6.33 -13.38
N LYS A 193 6.52 7.34 -12.94
CA LYS A 193 6.88 8.76 -13.12
C LYS A 193 7.75 9.26 -11.97
N TYR A 194 7.45 8.83 -10.75
CA TYR A 194 8.11 9.29 -9.53
C TYR A 194 9.11 8.25 -9.05
N THR A 195 10.16 8.00 -9.83
CA THR A 195 11.18 6.98 -9.48
C THR A 195 12.06 7.40 -8.31
N GLN A 196 12.16 8.70 -8.03
CA GLN A 196 12.96 9.24 -6.91
C GLN A 196 12.19 9.26 -5.58
N LEU A 197 10.86 9.17 -5.61
CA LEU A 197 10.02 9.13 -4.42
C LEU A 197 9.40 7.74 -4.26
N HIS A 198 10.19 6.82 -3.71
CA HIS A 198 9.80 5.41 -3.58
C HIS A 198 8.48 5.21 -2.82
N ASP A 199 8.15 6.12 -1.88
CA ASP A 199 6.93 6.07 -1.08
C ASP A 199 5.65 6.18 -1.93
N ALA A 200 5.72 6.83 -3.11
CA ALA A 200 4.59 6.91 -4.03
C ALA A 200 4.10 5.54 -4.51
N TYR A 201 4.95 4.51 -4.41
CA TYR A 201 4.67 3.15 -4.85
C TYR A 201 4.78 2.11 -3.73
N LEU A 202 4.74 2.53 -2.45
CA LEU A 202 4.97 1.66 -1.28
C LEU A 202 4.14 0.36 -1.33
N SER A 203 2.82 0.45 -1.54
CA SER A 203 1.96 -0.74 -1.58
C SER A 203 2.34 -1.71 -2.71
N ILE A 204 2.80 -1.20 -3.86
CA ILE A 204 3.24 -2.01 -4.99
C ILE A 204 4.57 -2.69 -4.68
N VAL A 205 5.53 -1.93 -4.15
CA VAL A 205 6.85 -2.44 -3.73
C VAL A 205 6.67 -3.56 -2.70
N GLU A 206 5.85 -3.34 -1.68
CA GLU A 206 5.56 -4.35 -0.66
C GLU A 206 4.84 -5.56 -1.25
N SER A 207 3.89 -5.37 -2.18
CA SER A 207 3.22 -6.48 -2.86
C SER A 207 4.15 -7.34 -3.70
N LEU A 208 5.14 -6.73 -4.37
CA LEU A 208 6.19 -7.41 -5.10
C LEU A 208 7.12 -8.20 -4.17
N LYS A 209 7.45 -7.65 -2.98
CA LYS A 209 8.21 -8.36 -1.94
C LYS A 209 7.42 -9.56 -1.41
N HIS A 210 6.15 -9.37 -1.02
CA HIS A 210 5.28 -10.45 -0.54
C HIS A 210 5.21 -11.60 -1.54
N ALA A 211 5.02 -11.28 -2.83
CA ALA A 211 4.97 -12.29 -3.89
C ALA A 211 6.33 -12.97 -4.14
N GLY A 212 7.44 -12.24 -3.99
CA GLY A 212 8.78 -12.82 -3.96
C GLY A 212 8.93 -13.87 -2.86
N PHE A 213 8.46 -13.55 -1.65
CA PHE A 213 8.52 -14.45 -0.50
C PHE A 213 7.75 -15.75 -0.73
N GLU A 214 6.57 -15.66 -1.34
CA GLU A 214 5.77 -16.83 -1.69
C GLU A 214 6.48 -17.71 -2.72
N ASN A 215 7.20 -17.10 -3.67
CA ASN A 215 7.94 -17.77 -4.75
C ASN A 215 9.41 -18.08 -4.41
N ASN A 216 9.84 -17.91 -3.16
CA ASN A 216 11.22 -18.15 -2.70
C ASN A 216 12.28 -17.34 -3.48
N VAL A 217 11.96 -16.09 -3.83
CA VAL A 217 12.88 -15.19 -4.53
C VAL A 217 12.84 -13.78 -3.94
N LYS A 218 13.99 -13.11 -3.94
CA LYS A 218 14.12 -11.69 -3.62
C LYS A 218 13.72 -10.88 -4.84
N THR A 219 12.71 -10.03 -4.68
CA THR A 219 12.30 -9.13 -5.77
C THR A 219 13.18 -7.89 -5.75
N VAL A 220 14.03 -7.74 -6.77
CA VAL A 220 14.86 -6.56 -7.00
C VAL A 220 14.11 -5.62 -7.92
N ILE A 221 13.87 -4.39 -7.47
CA ILE A 221 13.12 -3.40 -8.25
C ILE A 221 14.10 -2.55 -9.05
N LYS A 222 13.98 -2.62 -10.38
CA LYS A 222 14.62 -1.68 -11.29
C LYS A 222 13.65 -0.52 -11.52
N TRP A 223 13.96 0.63 -10.93
CA TRP A 223 13.18 1.84 -11.11
C TRP A 223 13.46 2.41 -12.50
N VAL A 224 12.41 2.60 -13.31
CA VAL A 224 12.52 3.12 -14.66
C VAL A 224 11.63 4.34 -14.80
N ASP A 225 12.24 5.49 -15.12
CA ASP A 225 11.50 6.72 -15.39
C ASP A 225 10.83 6.60 -16.75
N CYS A 226 9.51 6.65 -16.77
CA CYS A 226 8.74 6.52 -17.99
C CYS A 226 8.93 7.67 -18.98
N GLU A 227 9.47 8.83 -18.57
CA GLU A 227 9.77 9.92 -19.49
C GLU A 227 11.04 9.67 -20.31
N GLU A 228 11.91 8.77 -19.84
CA GLU A 228 13.17 8.42 -20.52
C GLU A 228 13.01 7.22 -21.47
N VAL A 229 11.88 6.50 -21.42
CA VAL A 229 11.68 5.30 -22.24
C VAL A 229 11.19 5.67 -23.63
N THR A 230 11.93 5.23 -24.64
CA THR A 230 11.53 5.28 -26.05
C THR A 230 11.57 3.88 -26.66
N LYS A 231 11.05 3.73 -27.89
CA LYS A 231 11.08 2.44 -28.59
C LYS A 231 12.51 1.99 -28.88
N GLU A 232 13.41 2.94 -29.13
CA GLU A 232 14.80 2.72 -29.52
C GLU A 232 15.66 2.26 -28.34
N ASN A 233 15.45 2.84 -27.15
CA ASN A 233 16.25 2.52 -25.98
C ASN A 233 15.65 1.41 -25.08
N ALA A 234 14.37 1.07 -25.24
CA ALA A 234 13.70 0.02 -24.46
C ALA A 234 14.47 -1.32 -24.42
N PRO A 235 15.07 -1.83 -25.52
CA PRO A 235 15.89 -3.04 -25.47
C PRO A 235 17.07 -2.96 -24.51
N GLN A 236 17.70 -1.79 -24.39
CA GLN A 236 18.82 -1.59 -23.46
C GLN A 236 18.33 -1.45 -22.02
N ILE A 237 17.25 -0.68 -21.81
CA ILE A 237 16.69 -0.43 -20.47
C ILE A 237 16.18 -1.73 -19.83
N PHE A 238 15.57 -2.63 -20.60
CA PHE A 238 14.89 -3.81 -20.08
C PHE A 238 15.63 -5.13 -20.31
N ALA A 239 16.89 -5.10 -20.77
CA ALA A 239 17.67 -6.31 -21.10
C ALA A 239 17.86 -7.28 -19.92
N ASP A 240 18.03 -6.75 -18.72
CA ASP A 240 18.28 -7.44 -17.45
C ASP A 240 16.99 -7.72 -16.65
N CYS A 241 15.83 -7.35 -17.19
CA CYS A 241 14.55 -7.48 -16.51
C CYS A 241 13.90 -8.84 -16.77
N HIS A 242 13.29 -9.40 -15.74
CA HIS A 242 12.59 -10.68 -15.78
C HIS A 242 11.06 -10.51 -15.78
N GLY A 243 10.58 -9.32 -15.45
CA GLY A 243 9.19 -8.90 -15.56
C GLY A 243 9.07 -7.38 -15.54
N MET A 244 7.92 -6.88 -15.97
CA MET A 244 7.60 -5.45 -16.02
C MET A 244 6.25 -5.19 -15.35
N LEU A 245 6.23 -4.18 -14.48
CA LEU A 245 5.01 -3.65 -13.88
C LEU A 245 4.85 -2.18 -14.25
N ILE A 246 3.67 -1.84 -14.81
CA ILE A 246 3.26 -0.45 -15.02
C ILE A 246 2.19 -0.13 -13.97
N PRO A 247 2.49 0.74 -12.98
CA PRO A 247 1.59 1.05 -11.89
C PRO A 247 0.50 2.03 -12.32
N GLY A 248 -0.44 2.28 -11.41
CA GLY A 248 -1.36 3.41 -11.51
C GLY A 248 -0.60 4.75 -11.60
N GLY A 249 -1.25 5.76 -12.15
CA GLY A 249 -0.71 7.11 -12.20
C GLY A 249 -1.81 8.11 -12.56
N PHE A 250 -1.60 9.36 -12.17
CA PHE A 250 -2.50 10.46 -12.48
C PHE A 250 -1.83 11.45 -13.42
N GLY A 251 -2.61 11.94 -14.39
CA GLY A 251 -2.17 12.96 -15.34
C GLY A 251 -1.46 12.41 -16.59
N VAL A 252 -1.20 13.33 -17.52
CA VAL A 252 -0.82 13.03 -18.91
C VAL A 252 0.67 12.77 -19.15
N ARG A 253 1.52 12.92 -18.13
CA ARG A 253 2.99 12.86 -18.28
C ARG A 253 3.50 11.42 -18.36
N GLY A 254 4.45 11.17 -19.26
CA GLY A 254 5.12 9.87 -19.42
C GLY A 254 4.26 8.76 -20.03
N ILE A 255 3.14 9.10 -20.66
CA ILE A 255 2.22 8.13 -21.29
C ILE A 255 2.89 7.39 -22.46
N GLU A 256 3.56 8.12 -23.37
CA GLU A 256 4.21 7.53 -24.54
C GLU A 256 5.34 6.56 -24.15
N GLY A 257 6.14 6.87 -23.13
CA GLY A 257 7.16 5.94 -22.68
C GLY A 257 6.60 4.70 -21.96
N LYS A 258 5.45 4.82 -21.27
CA LYS A 258 4.72 3.65 -20.77
C LYS A 258 4.19 2.78 -21.91
N ILE A 259 3.69 3.39 -23.00
CA ILE A 259 3.24 2.67 -24.21
C ILE A 259 4.45 1.95 -24.85
N ALA A 260 5.59 2.61 -24.98
CA ALA A 260 6.82 2.01 -25.50
C ALA A 260 7.31 0.83 -24.63
N ALA A 261 7.27 0.97 -23.30
CA ALA A 261 7.61 -0.11 -22.37
C ALA A 261 6.63 -1.30 -22.50
N CYS A 262 5.33 -1.04 -22.56
CA CYS A 262 4.31 -2.07 -22.76
C CYS A 262 4.50 -2.80 -24.10
N ASN A 263 4.79 -2.08 -25.18
CA ASN A 263 5.10 -2.64 -26.49
C ASN A 263 6.30 -3.58 -26.42
N TYR A 264 7.38 -3.14 -25.78
CA TYR A 264 8.56 -3.97 -25.56
C TYR A 264 8.21 -5.26 -24.81
N ALA A 265 7.44 -5.17 -23.73
CA ALA A 265 7.07 -6.34 -22.95
C ALA A 265 6.23 -7.35 -23.77
N ARG A 266 5.25 -6.85 -24.53
CA ARG A 266 4.39 -7.68 -25.40
C ARG A 266 5.20 -8.38 -26.48
N VAL A 267 6.03 -7.64 -27.22
CA VAL A 267 6.79 -8.17 -28.38
C VAL A 267 7.85 -9.17 -27.94
N ASN A 268 8.50 -8.94 -26.79
CA ASN A 268 9.60 -9.80 -26.30
C ASN A 268 9.14 -10.89 -25.32
N ASN A 269 7.83 -11.06 -25.15
CA ASN A 269 7.23 -11.97 -24.18
C ASN A 269 7.88 -11.86 -22.80
N LEU A 270 8.06 -10.62 -22.33
CA LEU A 270 8.43 -10.31 -20.96
C LEU A 270 7.15 -10.28 -20.13
N PRO A 271 7.07 -11.00 -18.99
CA PRO A 271 5.92 -10.95 -18.11
C PRO A 271 5.49 -9.51 -17.83
N TYR A 272 4.24 -9.19 -18.13
CA TYR A 272 3.69 -7.83 -18.01
C TYR A 272 2.54 -7.80 -17.01
N PHE A 273 2.59 -6.86 -16.07
CA PHE A 273 1.49 -6.57 -15.15
C PHE A 273 1.13 -5.07 -15.14
N GLY A 274 -0.02 -4.72 -15.71
CA GLY A 274 -0.55 -3.37 -15.71
C GLY A 274 -1.62 -3.17 -14.64
N ILE A 275 -1.47 -2.14 -13.80
CA ILE A 275 -2.42 -1.81 -12.72
C ILE A 275 -3.06 -0.46 -12.98
N CYS A 276 -4.40 -0.39 -12.98
CA CYS A 276 -5.20 0.79 -13.25
C CYS A 276 -4.76 1.45 -14.58
N LEU A 277 -4.04 2.57 -14.52
CA LEU A 277 -3.41 3.18 -15.69
C LEU A 277 -2.57 2.16 -16.50
N GLY A 278 -1.87 1.23 -15.87
CA GLY A 278 -1.12 0.19 -16.58
C GLY A 278 -2.02 -0.63 -17.51
N MET A 279 -3.22 -1.01 -17.09
CA MET A 279 -4.17 -1.68 -17.98
C MET A 279 -4.58 -0.79 -19.16
N GLN A 280 -4.86 0.48 -18.89
CA GLN A 280 -5.25 1.44 -19.92
C GLN A 280 -4.14 1.62 -20.97
N ILE A 281 -2.88 1.67 -20.53
CA ILE A 281 -1.71 1.69 -21.41
C ILE A 281 -1.65 0.43 -22.28
N ALA A 282 -1.91 -0.75 -21.71
CA ALA A 282 -1.93 -1.99 -22.49
C ALA A 282 -3.01 -1.98 -23.58
N VAL A 283 -4.19 -1.42 -23.28
CA VAL A 283 -5.29 -1.27 -24.24
C VAL A 283 -4.91 -0.30 -25.36
N VAL A 284 -4.33 0.86 -25.01
CA VAL A 284 -3.87 1.86 -25.99
C VAL A 284 -2.74 1.30 -26.86
N GLU A 285 -1.75 0.64 -26.27
CA GLU A 285 -0.64 0.03 -26.99
C GLU A 285 -1.12 -1.02 -27.99
N PHE A 286 -2.08 -1.86 -27.58
CA PHE A 286 -2.64 -2.91 -28.42
C PHE A 286 -3.46 -2.33 -29.58
N ALA A 287 -4.28 -1.31 -29.34
CA ALA A 287 -4.99 -0.60 -30.41
C ALA A 287 -4.04 -0.04 -31.48
N ARG A 288 -2.98 0.63 -31.04
CA ARG A 288 -2.01 1.25 -31.95
C ARG A 288 -1.23 0.23 -32.76
N ASN A 289 -0.73 -0.82 -32.10
CA ASN A 289 0.27 -1.71 -32.70
C ASN A 289 -0.30 -3.03 -33.25
N VAL A 290 -1.54 -3.40 -32.88
CA VAL A 290 -2.18 -4.65 -33.31
C VAL A 290 -3.45 -4.39 -34.11
N CYS A 291 -4.34 -3.52 -33.61
CA CYS A 291 -5.59 -3.19 -34.33
C CYS A 291 -5.39 -2.15 -35.45
N GLY A 292 -4.27 -1.41 -35.45
CA GLY A 292 -3.94 -0.43 -36.49
C GLY A 292 -4.50 0.98 -36.27
N TYR A 293 -5.02 1.28 -35.07
CA TYR A 293 -5.49 2.61 -34.70
C TYR A 293 -4.33 3.49 -34.23
N SER A 294 -3.60 4.09 -35.18
CA SER A 294 -2.37 4.84 -34.88
C SER A 294 -2.56 6.01 -33.89
N ASP A 295 -3.72 6.65 -33.88
CA ASP A 295 -4.06 7.77 -32.98
C ASP A 295 -4.79 7.32 -31.71
N ALA A 296 -4.94 6.01 -31.45
CA ALA A 296 -5.69 5.52 -30.31
C ALA A 296 -5.14 6.05 -29.00
N ASN A 297 -6.02 6.48 -28.10
CA ASN A 297 -5.62 7.01 -26.80
C ASN A 297 -6.74 6.88 -25.75
N SER A 298 -6.44 7.30 -24.53
CA SER A 298 -7.46 7.63 -23.54
C SER A 298 -8.01 9.02 -23.79
N GLY A 299 -9.32 9.19 -23.68
CA GLY A 299 -9.96 10.50 -23.64
C GLY A 299 -9.49 11.38 -22.48
N GLU A 300 -8.82 10.82 -21.47
CA GLU A 300 -8.13 11.58 -20.40
C GLU A 300 -6.88 12.29 -20.89
N PHE A 301 -6.12 11.65 -21.79
CA PHE A 301 -4.78 12.12 -22.18
C PHE A 301 -4.79 12.85 -23.51
N ASP A 302 -5.71 12.48 -24.41
CA ASP A 302 -5.89 13.12 -25.69
C ASP A 302 -7.38 13.21 -26.05
N GLU A 303 -7.97 14.36 -25.76
CA GLU A 303 -9.37 14.65 -26.09
C GLU A 303 -9.61 14.74 -27.61
N ARG A 304 -8.57 14.91 -28.43
CA ARG A 304 -8.65 15.08 -29.88
C ARG A 304 -8.52 13.75 -30.65
N SER A 305 -8.01 12.71 -30.00
CA SER A 305 -7.98 11.35 -30.54
C SER A 305 -9.35 10.95 -31.06
N GLN A 306 -9.41 10.47 -32.30
CA GLN A 306 -10.64 9.94 -32.88
C GLN A 306 -10.92 8.52 -32.35
N ASN A 307 -9.86 7.83 -31.90
CA ASN A 307 -9.92 6.47 -31.38
C ASN A 307 -9.75 6.41 -29.86
N LYS A 308 -10.77 6.87 -29.12
CA LYS A 308 -10.79 6.83 -27.65
C LYS A 308 -11.15 5.43 -27.14
N VAL A 309 -10.15 4.55 -27.11
CA VAL A 309 -10.27 3.17 -26.64
C VAL A 309 -10.41 3.06 -25.13
N ILE A 310 -10.00 4.10 -24.41
CA ILE A 310 -10.31 4.32 -22.99
C ILE A 310 -11.10 5.64 -22.90
N ASN A 311 -12.28 5.63 -22.30
CA ASN A 311 -13.14 6.81 -22.23
C ASN A 311 -14.07 6.78 -21.01
N LEU A 312 -14.74 7.89 -20.73
CA LEU A 312 -15.86 7.90 -19.78
C LEU A 312 -17.03 7.13 -20.38
N MET A 313 -17.71 6.33 -19.55
CA MET A 313 -18.91 5.60 -19.99
C MET A 313 -20.10 6.56 -20.19
N PRO A 314 -20.96 6.37 -21.22
CA PRO A 314 -22.11 7.24 -21.49
C PRO A 314 -23.02 7.50 -20.28
N ASP A 315 -23.29 6.48 -19.46
CA ASP A 315 -24.15 6.60 -18.28
C ASP A 315 -23.53 7.42 -17.13
N GLN A 316 -22.21 7.66 -17.17
CA GLN A 316 -21.55 8.56 -16.23
C GLN A 316 -21.70 10.04 -16.60
N TYR A 317 -22.23 10.37 -17.79
CA TYR A 317 -22.45 11.75 -18.23
C TYR A 317 -23.75 12.37 -17.71
N VAL A 318 -24.75 11.55 -17.32
CA VAL A 318 -26.14 12.01 -17.17
C VAL A 318 -26.37 12.88 -15.92
N SER A 319 -25.44 12.93 -14.95
CA SER A 319 -25.69 13.59 -13.67
C SER A 319 -24.54 14.39 -13.03
N ILE A 320 -23.40 14.61 -13.69
CA ILE A 320 -22.24 15.29 -13.06
C ILE A 320 -21.71 16.45 -13.92
N ALA A 321 -21.69 17.65 -13.33
CA ALA A 321 -21.31 18.89 -14.01
C ALA A 321 -19.85 18.94 -14.53
N LYS A 322 -18.96 18.00 -14.15
CA LYS A 322 -17.63 17.79 -14.77
C LYS A 322 -17.11 16.35 -14.52
N GLY A 323 -17.10 15.51 -15.56
CA GLY A 323 -16.11 14.42 -15.71
C GLY A 323 -16.37 13.09 -14.99
N GLY A 324 -17.55 12.48 -15.16
CA GLY A 324 -17.85 11.10 -14.80
C GLY A 324 -17.85 10.74 -13.30
N THR A 325 -18.40 9.59 -12.93
CA THR A 325 -18.45 9.15 -11.52
C THR A 325 -17.15 8.43 -11.14
N MET A 326 -16.45 8.90 -10.10
CA MET A 326 -15.24 8.23 -9.59
C MET A 326 -15.61 6.90 -8.95
N ARG A 327 -15.06 5.80 -9.46
CA ARG A 327 -15.12 4.49 -8.81
C ARG A 327 -14.07 4.41 -7.73
N LEU A 328 -14.51 4.43 -6.48
CA LEU A 328 -13.65 4.44 -5.29
C LEU A 328 -14.07 3.34 -4.32
N GLY A 329 -13.12 2.51 -3.90
CA GLY A 329 -13.37 1.42 -2.95
C GLY A 329 -13.64 0.08 -3.65
N ALA A 330 -14.26 -0.85 -2.94
CA ALA A 330 -14.38 -2.25 -3.39
C ALA A 330 -15.54 -2.43 -4.39
N TYR A 331 -15.27 -3.02 -5.56
CA TYR A 331 -16.26 -3.40 -6.56
C TYR A 331 -16.14 -4.89 -6.90
N PRO A 332 -17.25 -5.56 -7.27
CA PRO A 332 -17.23 -6.96 -7.71
C PRO A 332 -16.71 -7.09 -9.15
N CYS A 333 -15.99 -8.17 -9.43
CA CYS A 333 -15.56 -8.56 -10.78
C CYS A 333 -15.81 -10.06 -11.00
N ARG A 334 -16.45 -10.39 -12.12
CA ARG A 334 -16.67 -11.75 -12.61
C ARG A 334 -15.54 -12.12 -13.58
N ILE A 335 -14.83 -13.18 -13.26
CA ILE A 335 -13.70 -13.71 -14.03
C ILE A 335 -14.19 -14.80 -15.00
N LYS A 336 -13.75 -14.73 -16.26
CA LYS A 336 -14.01 -15.78 -17.25
C LYS A 336 -13.11 -17.00 -17.01
N ASP A 337 -13.61 -18.19 -17.31
CA ASP A 337 -12.81 -19.42 -17.22
C ASP A 337 -11.72 -19.50 -18.31
N GLY A 338 -10.72 -20.36 -18.06
CA GLY A 338 -9.58 -20.54 -18.95
C GLY A 338 -8.72 -19.28 -19.11
N THR A 339 -8.68 -18.41 -18.10
CA THR A 339 -7.89 -17.17 -18.05
C THR A 339 -6.75 -17.30 -17.03
N LEU A 340 -5.72 -16.45 -17.14
CA LEU A 340 -4.71 -16.31 -16.09
C LEU A 340 -5.32 -15.74 -14.81
N MET A 341 -6.34 -14.88 -14.94
CA MET A 341 -7.15 -14.40 -13.82
C MET A 341 -7.76 -15.56 -13.02
N LYS A 342 -8.42 -16.51 -13.69
CA LYS A 342 -9.01 -17.71 -13.06
C LYS A 342 -7.95 -18.59 -12.43
N LYS A 343 -6.80 -18.75 -13.09
CA LYS A 343 -5.64 -19.50 -12.56
C LYS A 343 -5.07 -18.88 -11.29
N ALA A 344 -4.97 -17.55 -11.21
CA ALA A 344 -4.48 -16.84 -10.04
C ALA A 344 -5.46 -16.93 -8.88
N TYR A 345 -6.70 -16.49 -9.09
CA TYR A 345 -7.69 -16.35 -8.02
C TYR A 345 -8.36 -17.66 -7.61
N LYS A 346 -8.42 -18.66 -8.50
CA LYS A 346 -9.11 -19.95 -8.29
C LYS A 346 -10.61 -19.81 -7.96
N THR A 347 -11.20 -18.65 -8.19
CA THR A 347 -12.63 -18.34 -8.05
C THR A 347 -13.11 -17.56 -9.28
N SER A 348 -14.41 -17.60 -9.58
CA SER A 348 -15.02 -16.82 -10.67
C SER A 348 -15.51 -15.44 -10.22
N GLU A 349 -15.64 -15.20 -8.93
CA GLU A 349 -16.13 -13.93 -8.38
C GLU A 349 -15.12 -13.39 -7.38
N ILE A 350 -14.72 -12.14 -7.58
CA ILE A 350 -13.76 -11.43 -6.75
C ILE A 350 -14.30 -10.03 -6.42
N SER A 351 -13.69 -9.38 -5.43
CA SER A 351 -13.94 -7.97 -5.13
C SER A 351 -12.62 -7.24 -4.90
N GLU A 352 -12.41 -6.14 -5.62
CA GLU A 352 -11.14 -5.42 -5.65
C GLU A 352 -11.33 -3.91 -5.54
N ARG A 353 -10.29 -3.20 -5.11
CA ARG A 353 -10.37 -1.75 -4.82
C ARG A 353 -10.06 -0.91 -6.05
N HIS A 354 -10.93 0.04 -6.37
CA HIS A 354 -10.79 0.95 -7.49
C HIS A 354 -10.47 2.37 -7.04
N ARG A 355 -9.82 3.12 -7.93
CA ARG A 355 -9.63 4.56 -7.83
C ARG A 355 -9.38 5.16 -9.22
N HIS A 356 -10.41 5.16 -10.06
CA HIS A 356 -10.33 5.71 -11.41
C HIS A 356 -11.71 6.20 -11.90
N ARG A 357 -11.76 6.76 -13.11
CA ARG A 357 -12.98 7.27 -13.76
C ARG A 357 -13.16 6.72 -15.18
N TYR A 358 -12.05 6.64 -15.92
CA TYR A 358 -12.03 6.21 -17.31
C TYR A 358 -12.06 4.70 -17.42
N GLU A 359 -12.86 4.20 -18.35
CA GLU A 359 -13.13 2.79 -18.56
C GLU A 359 -12.73 2.36 -19.98
N PHE A 360 -12.62 1.06 -20.21
CA PHE A 360 -12.52 0.52 -21.55
C PHE A 360 -13.75 0.91 -22.37
N ASN A 361 -13.55 1.47 -23.56
CA ASN A 361 -14.66 1.82 -24.44
C ASN A 361 -15.23 0.57 -25.11
N ASN A 362 -16.49 0.26 -24.79
CA ASN A 362 -17.13 -0.98 -25.21
C ASN A 362 -17.27 -1.14 -26.72
N ASP A 363 -17.24 -0.04 -27.49
CA ASP A 363 -17.32 -0.06 -28.95
C ASP A 363 -16.17 -0.87 -29.59
N TYR A 364 -15.01 -0.92 -28.92
CA TYR A 364 -13.81 -1.61 -29.40
C TYR A 364 -13.71 -3.08 -28.96
N ARG A 365 -14.62 -3.57 -28.09
CA ARG A 365 -14.49 -4.91 -27.48
C ARG A 365 -14.34 -6.03 -28.50
N LYS A 366 -15.26 -6.08 -29.47
CA LYS A 366 -15.32 -7.17 -30.46
C LYS A 366 -14.05 -7.24 -31.30
N GLU A 367 -13.52 -6.09 -31.68
CA GLU A 367 -12.31 -6.01 -32.47
C GLU A 367 -11.09 -6.44 -31.67
N PHE A 368 -10.96 -5.98 -30.42
CA PHE A 368 -9.88 -6.40 -29.54
C PHE A 368 -9.88 -7.91 -29.29
N GLU A 369 -11.06 -8.50 -29.02
CA GLU A 369 -11.21 -9.95 -28.86
C GLU A 369 -10.86 -10.70 -30.15
N SER A 370 -11.27 -10.19 -31.31
CA SER A 370 -10.95 -10.79 -32.62
C SER A 370 -9.46 -10.69 -32.96
N ALA A 371 -8.79 -9.62 -32.53
CA ALA A 371 -7.35 -9.41 -32.69
C ALA A 371 -6.50 -10.18 -31.67
N GLY A 372 -7.14 -10.81 -30.67
CA GLY A 372 -6.51 -11.75 -29.74
C GLY A 372 -6.31 -11.25 -28.31
N MET A 373 -6.72 -10.02 -27.97
CA MET A 373 -6.77 -9.59 -26.56
C MET A 373 -8.04 -10.14 -25.92
N LYS A 374 -7.91 -10.87 -24.81
CA LYS A 374 -9.05 -11.46 -24.11
C LYS A 374 -9.52 -10.55 -22.99
N ILE A 375 -10.81 -10.23 -22.95
CA ILE A 375 -11.44 -9.61 -21.78
C ILE A 375 -11.65 -10.70 -20.74
N SER A 376 -10.76 -10.75 -19.74
CA SER A 376 -10.69 -11.85 -18.75
C SER A 376 -11.63 -11.66 -17.57
N GLY A 377 -12.18 -10.46 -17.37
CA GLY A 377 -13.11 -10.20 -16.29
C GLY A 377 -13.83 -8.87 -16.44
N THR A 378 -15.06 -8.85 -15.96
CA THR A 378 -16.00 -7.73 -16.12
C THR A 378 -16.74 -7.45 -14.82
N SER A 379 -17.48 -6.35 -14.78
CA SER A 379 -18.54 -6.18 -13.78
C SER A 379 -19.60 -7.29 -13.91
N PRO A 380 -20.40 -7.55 -12.86
CA PRO A 380 -21.44 -8.60 -12.88
C PRO A 380 -22.50 -8.44 -13.99
N ASP A 381 -22.78 -7.21 -14.41
CA ASP A 381 -23.68 -6.90 -15.53
C ASP A 381 -23.00 -7.02 -16.92
N ASP A 382 -21.73 -7.40 -16.97
CA ASP A 382 -20.89 -7.50 -18.18
C ASP A 382 -20.56 -6.15 -18.85
N VAL A 383 -20.95 -5.02 -18.25
CA VAL A 383 -20.86 -3.69 -18.91
C VAL A 383 -19.48 -3.05 -18.76
N ILE A 384 -18.77 -3.27 -17.66
CA ILE A 384 -17.45 -2.68 -17.41
C ILE A 384 -16.37 -3.75 -17.58
N VAL A 385 -15.34 -3.44 -18.37
CA VAL A 385 -14.16 -4.31 -18.49
C VAL A 385 -13.24 -4.02 -17.32
N GLU A 386 -13.05 -5.02 -16.45
CA GLU A 386 -12.22 -4.88 -15.26
C GLU A 386 -10.81 -5.39 -15.50
N THR A 387 -10.65 -6.36 -16.39
CA THR A 387 -9.34 -6.98 -16.68
C THR A 387 -9.23 -7.41 -18.14
N VAL A 388 -8.02 -7.30 -18.68
CA VAL A 388 -7.62 -7.81 -19.99
C VAL A 388 -6.37 -8.68 -19.86
N GLU A 389 -6.25 -9.67 -20.73
CA GLU A 389 -5.07 -10.50 -20.85
C GLU A 389 -4.74 -10.76 -22.32
N LEU A 390 -3.48 -11.11 -22.60
CA LEU A 390 -3.04 -11.47 -23.95
C LEU A 390 -2.53 -12.91 -23.97
N PRO A 391 -3.35 -13.89 -24.39
CA PRO A 391 -3.01 -15.32 -24.31
C PRO A 391 -1.78 -15.75 -25.11
N LYS A 392 -1.34 -14.95 -26.09
CA LYS A 392 -0.12 -15.21 -26.87
C LYS A 392 1.15 -15.07 -26.01
N ASN A 393 1.07 -14.37 -24.89
CA ASN A 393 2.17 -14.15 -23.96
C ASN A 393 2.07 -15.07 -22.74
N ASP A 394 3.22 -15.47 -22.20
CA ASP A 394 3.29 -16.39 -21.03
C ASP A 394 2.58 -15.78 -19.82
N PHE A 395 2.75 -14.47 -19.63
CA PHE A 395 2.03 -13.67 -18.65
C PHE A 395 1.87 -12.24 -19.15
N PHE A 396 0.63 -11.84 -19.44
CA PHE A 396 0.29 -10.46 -19.78
C PHE A 396 -1.09 -10.17 -19.22
N ILE A 397 -1.15 -9.41 -18.14
CA ILE A 397 -2.41 -9.05 -17.47
C ILE A 397 -2.44 -7.54 -17.25
N GLY A 398 -3.56 -6.92 -17.61
CA GLY A 398 -3.96 -5.58 -17.18
C GLY A 398 -5.19 -5.67 -16.30
N VAL A 399 -5.20 -4.97 -15.16
CA VAL A 399 -6.37 -4.83 -14.29
C VAL A 399 -6.69 -3.36 -14.01
N GLN A 400 -7.97 -3.00 -13.95
CA GLN A 400 -8.43 -1.64 -13.62
C GLN A 400 -8.34 -1.32 -12.13
N PHE A 401 -8.44 -2.34 -11.27
CA PHE A 401 -8.35 -2.20 -9.82
C PHE A 401 -6.90 -2.15 -9.31
N HIS A 402 -6.75 -1.93 -8.01
CA HIS A 402 -5.49 -1.86 -7.26
C HIS A 402 -5.33 -3.09 -6.34
N PRO A 403 -4.83 -4.22 -6.87
CA PRO A 403 -4.67 -5.45 -6.10
C PRO A 403 -3.64 -5.32 -4.96
N GLU A 404 -2.73 -4.34 -5.06
CA GLU A 404 -1.68 -4.09 -4.08
C GLU A 404 -2.24 -3.77 -2.68
N PHE A 405 -3.43 -3.17 -2.58
CA PHE A 405 -4.05 -2.81 -1.31
C PHE A 405 -4.53 -4.03 -0.49
N LYS A 406 -4.67 -5.19 -1.14
CA LYS A 406 -5.09 -6.44 -0.50
C LYS A 406 -3.96 -7.42 -0.27
N SER A 407 -2.75 -7.11 -0.74
CA SER A 407 -1.56 -7.93 -0.48
C SER A 407 -1.16 -7.86 1.00
N ARG A 408 -0.70 -8.95 1.57
CA ARG A 408 -0.18 -9.06 2.95
C ARG A 408 1.11 -9.89 2.95
N PRO A 409 2.02 -9.68 3.91
CA PRO A 409 3.31 -10.39 3.91
C PRO A 409 3.18 -11.90 4.03
N ASN A 410 2.22 -12.39 4.82
CA ASN A 410 1.90 -13.82 4.97
C ASN A 410 0.87 -14.33 3.95
N ARG A 411 0.31 -13.45 3.12
CA ARG A 411 -0.70 -13.77 2.12
C ARG A 411 -0.56 -12.81 0.94
N ALA A 412 0.41 -13.09 0.08
CA ALA A 412 0.64 -12.26 -1.08
C ALA A 412 -0.59 -12.26 -1.99
N HIS A 413 -0.81 -11.14 -2.67
CA HIS A 413 -1.94 -11.05 -3.57
C HIS A 413 -1.77 -12.04 -4.75
N PRO A 414 -2.80 -12.83 -5.14
CA PRO A 414 -2.66 -13.90 -6.13
C PRO A 414 -2.09 -13.47 -7.48
N LEU A 415 -2.46 -12.29 -7.98
CA LEU A 415 -1.90 -11.74 -9.23
C LEU A 415 -0.42 -11.40 -9.13
N PHE A 416 0.03 -10.83 -8.00
CA PHE A 416 1.44 -10.56 -7.77
C PHE A 416 2.22 -11.87 -7.64
N SER A 417 1.70 -12.86 -6.91
CA SER A 417 2.30 -14.19 -6.79
C SER A 417 2.45 -14.86 -8.16
N LEU A 418 1.41 -14.84 -8.99
CA LEU A 418 1.47 -15.40 -10.35
C LEU A 418 2.41 -14.62 -11.27
N PHE A 419 2.46 -13.30 -11.17
CA PHE A 419 3.38 -12.45 -11.93
C PHE A 419 4.85 -12.80 -11.60
N ILE A 420 5.22 -12.82 -10.32
CA ILE A 420 6.57 -13.17 -9.89
C ILE A 420 6.92 -14.61 -10.30
N LYS A 421 5.99 -15.56 -10.17
CA LYS A 421 6.18 -16.93 -10.65
C LYS A 421 6.59 -16.96 -12.13
N ASN A 422 5.92 -16.18 -12.98
CA ASN A 422 6.26 -16.11 -14.40
C ASN A 422 7.57 -15.35 -14.66
N ALA A 423 7.91 -14.35 -13.86
CA ALA A 423 9.23 -13.70 -13.92
C ALA A 423 10.37 -14.67 -13.59
N VAL A 424 10.19 -15.56 -12.60
CA VAL A 424 11.15 -16.63 -12.30
C VAL A 424 11.30 -17.58 -13.49
N LEU A 425 10.19 -17.99 -14.12
CA LEU A 425 10.25 -18.83 -15.32
C LEU A 425 10.96 -18.15 -16.48
N LYS A 426 10.75 -16.83 -16.68
CA LYS A 426 11.46 -16.05 -17.70
C LYS A 426 12.97 -16.02 -17.41
N LYS A 427 13.38 -15.78 -16.17
CA LYS A 427 14.79 -15.83 -15.75
C LYS A 427 15.45 -17.16 -16.11
N ASN A 428 14.77 -18.27 -15.85
CA ASN A 428 15.30 -19.60 -16.12
C ASN A 428 15.37 -19.96 -17.61
N LYS A 429 14.70 -19.22 -18.50
CA LYS A 429 14.81 -19.36 -19.95
C LYS A 429 15.97 -18.53 -20.55
N ILE A 430 16.41 -17.49 -19.84
CA ILE A 430 17.49 -16.59 -20.28
C ILE A 430 18.87 -17.14 -19.87
N LYS A 431 18.93 -17.85 -18.73
CA LYS A 431 20.06 -18.70 -18.35
C LYS A 431 20.12 -19.94 -19.23
#